data_AF-A0A9P4PLQ2-F1
#
_entry.id   AF-A0A9P4PLQ2-F1
#
_cell.length_a   1.000
_cell.length_b   1.000
_cell.length_c   1.000
_cell.angle_alpha   90.00
_cell.angle_beta   90.00
_cell.angle_gamma   90.00
#
_symmetry.space_group_name_H-M   'P 1'
#
loop_
_entity.id
_entity.type
_entity.pdbx_description
1 polymer ?
#
loop_
_entity_poly.entity_id
_entity_poly.type
_entity_poly.pdbx_seq_one_letter_code
_entity_poly.pdbx_strand_id
1 'polypeptide(L)'
;MAGESGPTELSLPKAMTIAAFFGVSVYNSIEILFSIFHRFRTHKGLYFWSMLIACIGIPVHAIAVLLRNFGLAPSVPMCVFIILGWWSMVTGQAVVLYSRLHLVRDEKKLRWVLMMIITNFAILHLPVSGLYLATNINPDNTRLTYIFSVYEKVQLTGFSVQEWVIAGLYIWGAYSALNPILKFKGPRERKVLRYLVLVNLIVIAMDGSLLLTEFTDNFEIQTTYKTVVYSIKLKLEFYVLNQLVFIIHNPTSPTFRTPQESEPAPSTEDRAESVTVIAKARMRSCEKKRHHDKGPTPDGHARPYVNSTLRHFDTHSEPDPWLSSSSSSSSTSSPSSANSSSRTVSWTRRCALLASLLNL
;
A
#
# COMPACT_ATOMS: atom_id res chain seq x y z
N MET A 1 6.84 6.68 38.17
CA MET A 1 7.46 7.95 37.71
C MET A 1 8.31 7.61 36.49
N ALA A 2 8.15 8.32 35.36
CA ALA A 2 9.10 8.34 34.25
C ALA A 2 8.69 9.41 33.21
N GLY A 3 9.04 10.67 33.46
CA GLY A 3 9.48 11.54 32.36
C GLY A 3 11.00 11.51 32.44
N GLU A 4 11.68 10.95 31.44
CA GLU A 4 13.11 10.66 31.57
C GLU A 4 13.97 11.93 31.58
N SER A 5 14.56 12.22 32.74
CA SER A 5 15.90 12.78 32.81
C SER A 5 16.90 11.82 32.15
N GLY A 6 17.79 12.30 31.29
CA GLY A 6 18.98 11.53 30.90
C GLY A 6 20.12 11.69 31.94
N PRO A 7 21.29 11.09 31.70
CA PRO A 7 21.51 9.80 31.05
C PRO A 7 21.07 8.69 32.02
N THR A 8 20.29 7.72 31.56
CA THR A 8 19.66 6.71 32.42
C THR A 8 20.60 5.58 32.82
N GLU A 9 20.66 5.27 34.13
CA GLU A 9 21.17 3.97 34.62
C GLU A 9 20.18 2.84 34.23
N LEU A 10 20.22 2.44 32.96
CA LEU A 10 19.41 1.34 32.45
C LEU A 10 19.92 0.02 33.05
N SER A 11 19.10 -0.60 33.91
CA SER A 11 19.34 -1.97 34.38
C SER A 11 19.61 -2.90 33.18
N LEU A 12 20.62 -3.76 33.27
CA LEU A 12 21.06 -4.62 32.16
C LEU A 12 19.92 -5.34 31.40
N PRO A 13 18.88 -5.91 32.07
CA PRO A 13 17.76 -6.53 31.35
C PRO A 13 17.00 -5.55 30.44
N LYS A 14 16.72 -4.32 30.90
CA LYS A 14 16.09 -3.26 30.09
C LYS A 14 16.94 -2.92 28.87
N ALA A 15 18.25 -2.69 29.05
CA ALA A 15 19.17 -2.36 27.97
C ALA A 15 19.24 -3.47 26.91
N MET A 16 19.29 -4.74 27.35
CA MET A 16 19.25 -5.90 26.45
C MET A 16 17.91 -6.02 25.69
N THR A 17 16.77 -5.78 26.34
CA THR A 17 15.45 -5.78 25.69
C THR A 17 15.33 -4.66 24.65
N ILE A 18 15.78 -3.44 24.99
CA ILE A 18 15.83 -2.28 24.09
C ILE A 18 16.67 -2.60 22.84
N ALA A 19 17.87 -3.16 23.02
CA ALA A 19 18.76 -3.53 21.91
C ALA A 19 18.17 -4.66 21.03
N ALA A 20 17.51 -5.66 21.62
CA ALA A 20 16.85 -6.74 20.88
C ALA A 20 15.67 -6.21 20.05
N PHE A 21 14.82 -5.37 20.64
CA PHE A 21 13.69 -4.73 19.94
C PHE A 21 14.17 -3.81 18.81
N PHE A 22 15.21 -3.01 19.04
CA PHE A 22 15.87 -2.22 18.00
C PHE A 22 16.33 -3.10 16.81
N GLY A 23 17.06 -4.18 17.09
CA GLY A 23 17.59 -5.08 16.06
C GLY A 23 16.48 -5.71 15.22
N VAL A 24 15.40 -6.19 15.86
CA VAL A 24 14.24 -6.76 15.18
C VAL A 24 13.51 -5.72 14.32
N SER A 25 13.28 -4.50 14.84
CA SER A 25 12.65 -3.41 14.08
C SER A 25 13.44 -3.04 12.83
N VAL A 26 14.76 -2.84 12.97
CA VAL A 26 15.62 -2.44 11.85
C VAL A 26 15.76 -3.56 10.82
N TYR A 27 15.93 -4.81 11.24
CA TYR A 27 15.96 -5.97 10.34
C TYR A 27 14.65 -6.09 9.52
N ASN A 28 13.50 -6.05 10.19
CA ASN A 28 12.19 -6.11 9.52
C ASN A 28 12.04 -4.96 8.52
N SER A 29 12.37 -3.73 8.90
CA SER A 29 12.29 -2.58 7.99
C SER A 29 13.20 -2.72 6.77
N ILE A 30 14.41 -3.24 6.91
CA ILE A 30 15.32 -3.46 5.77
C ILE A 30 14.76 -4.53 4.82
N GLU A 31 14.29 -5.66 5.36
CA GLU A 31 13.65 -6.74 4.57
C GLU A 31 12.43 -6.23 3.79
N ILE A 32 11.57 -5.43 4.44
CA ILE A 32 10.38 -4.87 3.79
C ILE A 32 10.77 -3.79 2.78
N LEU A 33 11.79 -2.96 3.05
CA LEU A 33 12.26 -1.93 2.12
C LEU A 33 12.75 -2.54 0.80
N PHE A 34 13.57 -3.59 0.86
CA PHE A 34 13.95 -4.36 -0.33
C PHE A 34 12.73 -4.99 -1.02
N SER A 35 11.79 -5.54 -0.24
CA SER A 35 10.57 -6.16 -0.77
C SER A 35 9.65 -5.17 -1.49
N ILE A 36 9.56 -3.91 -1.01
CA ILE A 36 8.83 -2.81 -1.65
C ILE A 36 9.45 -2.53 -3.02
N PHE A 37 10.75 -2.21 -3.09
CA PHE A 37 11.40 -1.87 -4.36
C PHE A 37 11.44 -3.04 -5.36
N HIS A 38 11.56 -4.28 -4.89
CA HIS A 38 11.49 -5.46 -5.76
C HIS A 38 10.07 -5.70 -6.33
N ARG A 39 9.02 -5.36 -5.58
CA ARG A 39 7.62 -5.64 -5.97
C ARG A 39 6.99 -4.53 -6.83
N PHE A 40 7.28 -3.26 -6.54
CA PHE A 40 6.60 -2.13 -7.18
C PHE A 40 7.35 -1.61 -8.41
N ARG A 41 7.03 -2.13 -9.60
CA ARG A 41 7.53 -1.59 -10.88
C ARG A 41 7.09 -0.15 -11.21
N THR A 42 6.28 0.51 -10.38
CA THR A 42 5.82 1.89 -10.64
C THR A 42 5.56 2.63 -9.32
N HIS A 43 6.46 3.55 -8.98
CA HIS A 43 6.51 4.30 -7.71
C HIS A 43 5.54 5.50 -7.65
N LYS A 44 4.32 5.38 -8.20
CA LYS A 44 3.44 6.55 -8.42
C LYS A 44 2.18 6.65 -7.55
N GLY A 45 1.75 5.58 -6.89
CA GLY A 45 0.49 5.58 -6.15
C GLY A 45 0.65 5.71 -4.63
N LEU A 46 -0.33 6.33 -3.98
CA LEU A 46 -0.43 6.58 -2.54
C LEU A 46 -0.07 5.39 -1.63
N TYR A 47 -0.38 4.15 -2.04
CA TYR A 47 0.03 2.95 -1.31
C TYR A 47 1.57 2.85 -1.18
N PHE A 48 2.29 3.04 -2.30
CA PHE A 48 3.75 2.92 -2.33
C PHE A 48 4.39 3.98 -1.44
N TRP A 49 3.94 5.24 -1.54
CA TRP A 49 4.49 6.34 -0.74
C TRP A 49 4.19 6.16 0.75
N SER A 50 2.94 5.86 1.13
CA SER A 50 2.60 5.63 2.54
C SER A 50 3.32 4.43 3.16
N MET A 51 3.48 3.33 2.40
CA MET A 51 4.23 2.16 2.84
C MET A 51 5.74 2.45 2.96
N LEU A 52 6.33 3.19 2.02
CA LEU A 52 7.74 3.59 2.07
C LEU A 52 8.02 4.55 3.24
N ILE A 53 7.15 5.56 3.44
CA ILE A 53 7.23 6.54 4.52
C ILE A 53 7.10 5.85 5.90
N ALA A 54 6.18 4.90 6.06
CA ALA A 54 6.10 4.11 7.29
C ALA A 54 7.33 3.21 7.48
N CYS A 55 7.84 2.59 6.40
CA CYS A 55 8.99 1.68 6.43
C CYS A 55 10.30 2.38 6.83
N ILE A 56 10.47 3.65 6.44
CA ILE A 56 11.59 4.53 6.81
C ILE A 56 11.38 5.17 8.20
N GLY A 57 10.12 5.46 8.59
CA GLY A 57 9.80 5.99 9.92
C GLY A 57 10.22 5.07 11.07
N ILE A 58 10.04 3.76 10.91
CA ILE A 58 10.43 2.74 11.89
C ILE A 58 11.91 2.81 12.29
N PRO A 59 12.91 2.69 11.38
CA PRO A 59 14.32 2.77 11.76
C PRO A 59 14.74 4.17 12.22
N VAL A 60 14.16 5.25 11.68
CA VAL A 60 14.42 6.62 12.18
C VAL A 60 14.00 6.74 13.65
N HIS A 61 12.81 6.23 14.00
CA HIS A 61 12.34 6.15 15.38
C HIS A 61 13.24 5.25 16.23
N ALA A 62 13.53 4.02 15.77
CA ALA A 62 14.34 3.04 16.48
C ALA A 62 15.74 3.58 16.84
N ILE A 63 16.41 4.22 15.86
CA ILE A 63 17.75 4.80 16.03
C ILE A 63 17.70 5.98 17.00
N ALA A 64 16.73 6.89 16.87
CA ALA A 64 16.65 8.06 17.73
C ALA A 64 16.31 7.71 19.20
N VAL A 65 15.44 6.70 19.42
CA VAL A 65 15.18 6.14 20.75
C VAL A 65 16.45 5.49 21.31
N LEU A 66 17.15 4.65 20.55
CA LEU A 66 18.37 3.99 21.02
C LEU A 66 19.46 5.01 21.38
N LEU A 67 19.74 5.98 20.50
CA LEU A 67 20.76 7.00 20.74
C LEU A 67 20.46 7.86 21.99
N ARG A 68 19.18 8.16 22.24
CA ARG A 68 18.75 8.88 23.45
C ARG A 68 18.91 8.01 24.71
N ASN A 69 18.44 6.77 24.68
CA ASN A 69 18.39 5.89 25.85
C ASN A 69 19.78 5.42 26.30
N PHE A 70 20.75 5.28 25.37
CA PHE A 70 22.16 5.02 25.70
C PHE A 70 23.00 6.30 25.89
N GLY A 71 22.40 7.50 25.87
CA GLY A 71 23.10 8.77 26.08
C GLY A 71 24.12 9.14 24.98
N LEU A 72 24.04 8.50 23.80
CA LEU A 72 25.02 8.63 22.72
C LEU A 72 24.87 9.91 21.88
N ALA A 73 23.78 10.66 22.07
CA ALA A 73 23.53 11.92 21.38
C ALA A 73 22.71 12.91 22.23
N PRO A 74 22.75 14.22 21.93
CA PRO A 74 21.98 15.23 22.67
C PRO A 74 20.48 14.96 22.66
N SER A 75 19.85 15.05 23.84
CA SER A 75 18.46 14.64 24.07
C SER A 75 17.44 15.39 23.21
N VAL A 76 17.53 16.72 23.14
CA VAL A 76 16.53 17.56 22.44
C VAL A 76 16.51 17.31 20.92
N PRO A 77 17.65 17.29 20.18
CA PRO A 77 17.67 16.84 18.78
C PRO A 77 17.10 15.43 18.59
N MET A 78 17.44 14.47 19.46
CA MET A 78 16.91 13.11 19.36
C MET A 78 15.39 13.07 19.59
N CYS A 79 14.83 13.91 20.48
CA CYS A 79 13.38 14.03 20.64
C CYS A 79 12.68 14.48 19.35
N VAL A 80 13.30 15.34 18.54
CA VAL A 80 12.75 15.74 17.23
C VAL A 80 12.76 14.56 16.25
N PHE A 81 13.86 13.78 16.18
CA PHE A 81 13.91 12.59 15.33
C PHE A 81 12.94 11.49 15.78
N ILE A 82 12.72 11.32 17.09
CA ILE A 82 11.69 10.44 17.66
C ILE A 82 10.31 10.89 17.16
N ILE A 83 9.94 12.16 17.33
CA ILE A 83 8.65 12.70 16.88
C ILE A 83 8.45 12.47 15.37
N LEU A 84 9.45 12.80 14.54
CA LEU A 84 9.36 12.65 13.08
C LEU A 84 9.25 11.19 12.63
N GLY A 85 10.10 10.31 13.17
CA GLY A 85 10.05 8.87 12.88
C GLY A 85 8.72 8.24 13.31
N TRP A 86 8.22 8.63 14.49
CA TRP A 86 6.95 8.20 15.04
C TRP A 86 5.75 8.65 14.18
N TRP A 87 5.68 9.93 13.81
CA TRP A 87 4.65 10.46 12.90
C TRP A 87 4.64 9.71 11.56
N SER A 88 5.83 9.51 10.98
CA SER A 88 6.05 8.81 9.71
C SER A 88 5.57 7.35 9.77
N MET A 89 5.90 6.66 10.87
CA MET A 89 5.53 5.27 11.16
C MET A 89 4.02 5.10 11.33
N VAL A 90 3.41 5.82 12.28
CA VAL A 90 1.99 5.63 12.65
C VAL A 90 1.05 6.18 11.58
N THR A 91 1.30 7.41 11.10
CA THR A 91 0.45 8.04 10.08
C THR A 91 0.58 7.32 8.74
N GLY A 92 1.80 6.93 8.36
CA GLY A 92 2.04 6.15 7.14
C GLY A 92 1.28 4.82 7.15
N GLN A 93 1.31 4.07 8.26
CA GLN A 93 0.57 2.80 8.35
C GLN A 93 -0.97 2.99 8.33
N ALA A 94 -1.48 4.05 8.96
CA ALA A 94 -2.91 4.40 8.85
C ALA A 94 -3.32 4.71 7.39
N VAL A 95 -2.44 5.35 6.62
CA VAL A 95 -2.66 5.65 5.20
C VAL A 95 -2.49 4.41 4.31
N VAL A 96 -1.62 3.45 4.64
CA VAL A 96 -1.56 2.11 4.00
C VAL A 96 -2.88 1.36 4.15
N LEU A 97 -3.42 1.29 5.37
CA LEU A 97 -4.71 0.66 5.66
C LEU A 97 -5.86 1.33 4.90
N TYR A 98 -5.87 2.67 4.86
CA TYR A 98 -6.80 3.46 4.05
C TYR A 98 -6.69 3.12 2.55
N SER A 99 -5.47 3.02 2.01
CA SER A 99 -5.22 2.70 0.60
C SER A 99 -5.70 1.30 0.23
N ARG A 100 -5.57 0.31 1.13
CA ARG A 100 -6.19 -1.02 0.97
C ARG A 100 -7.72 -0.96 0.98
N LEU A 101 -8.32 -0.12 1.81
CA LEU A 101 -9.78 0.02 1.90
C LEU A 101 -10.38 0.65 0.64
N HIS A 102 -9.65 1.55 -0.04
CA HIS A 102 -10.05 2.15 -1.31
C HIS A 102 -10.35 1.11 -2.39
N LEU A 103 -9.55 0.04 -2.46
CA LEU A 103 -9.68 -1.03 -3.45
C LEU A 103 -10.95 -1.90 -3.28
N VAL A 104 -11.73 -1.71 -2.21
CA VAL A 104 -12.83 -2.60 -1.81
C VAL A 104 -14.14 -1.84 -1.50
N ARG A 105 -14.18 -0.50 -1.59
CA ARG A 105 -15.33 0.28 -1.03
C ARG A 105 -15.61 1.63 -1.70
N ASP A 106 -16.90 2.00 -1.72
CA ASP A 106 -17.41 3.29 -2.21
C ASP A 106 -16.63 4.51 -1.66
N GLU A 107 -16.23 5.42 -2.56
CA GLU A 107 -15.50 6.64 -2.22
C GLU A 107 -16.16 7.48 -1.12
N LYS A 108 -17.50 7.55 -1.10
CA LYS A 108 -18.23 8.37 -0.10
C LYS A 108 -17.92 7.95 1.33
N LYS A 109 -17.76 6.64 1.58
CA LYS A 109 -17.41 6.09 2.91
C LYS A 109 -15.90 6.18 3.17
N LEU A 110 -15.10 6.05 2.12
CA LEU A 110 -13.64 6.20 2.18
C LEU A 110 -13.23 7.63 2.60
N ARG A 111 -13.86 8.67 2.05
CA ARG A 111 -13.58 10.07 2.41
C ARG A 111 -13.80 10.37 3.91
N TRP A 112 -14.77 9.72 4.55
CA TRP A 112 -14.95 9.80 6.02
C TRP A 112 -13.80 9.15 6.80
N VAL A 113 -13.23 8.05 6.30
CA VAL A 113 -12.04 7.42 6.90
C VAL A 113 -10.81 8.32 6.77
N LEU A 114 -10.62 8.99 5.62
CA LEU A 114 -9.53 9.97 5.47
C LEU A 114 -9.69 11.14 6.45
N MET A 115 -10.91 11.68 6.58
CA MET A 115 -11.22 12.73 7.54
C MET A 115 -10.93 12.28 8.99
N MET A 116 -11.29 11.05 9.37
CA MET A 116 -10.96 10.48 10.68
C MET A 116 -9.43 10.46 10.92
N ILE A 117 -8.64 9.98 9.96
CA ILE A 117 -7.17 9.93 10.07
C ILE A 117 -6.58 11.34 10.23
N ILE A 118 -7.02 12.31 9.42
CA ILE A 118 -6.55 13.71 9.49
C ILE A 118 -6.95 14.37 10.82
N THR A 119 -8.19 14.14 11.30
CA THR A 119 -8.67 14.68 12.57
C THR A 119 -7.92 14.07 13.76
N ASN A 120 -7.68 12.75 13.77
CA ASN A 120 -6.90 12.10 14.81
C ASN A 120 -5.42 12.50 14.77
N PHE A 121 -4.84 12.79 13.59
CA PHE A 121 -3.51 13.39 13.53
C PHE A 121 -3.49 14.77 14.20
N ALA A 122 -4.41 15.66 13.84
CA ALA A 122 -4.47 17.00 14.42
C ALA A 122 -4.75 17.00 15.93
N ILE A 123 -5.64 16.13 16.41
CA ILE A 123 -6.05 16.08 17.81
C ILE A 123 -5.10 15.25 18.68
N LEU A 124 -4.51 14.15 18.19
CA LEU A 124 -3.71 13.25 19.03
C LEU A 124 -2.20 13.38 18.81
N HIS A 125 -1.71 13.43 17.56
CA HIS A 125 -0.26 13.54 17.31
C HIS A 125 0.29 14.92 17.73
N LEU A 126 -0.39 16.02 17.42
CA LEU A 126 0.16 17.35 17.69
C LEU A 126 0.31 17.67 19.20
N PRO A 127 -0.71 17.48 20.07
CA PRO A 127 -0.60 17.88 21.47
C PRO A 127 0.36 16.99 22.25
N VAL A 128 0.39 15.68 21.98
CA VAL A 128 1.32 14.77 22.67
C VAL A 128 2.77 15.01 22.27
N SER A 129 3.06 15.38 21.01
CA SER A 129 4.41 15.77 20.59
C SER A 129 4.86 17.07 21.27
N GLY A 130 3.95 18.03 21.45
CA GLY A 130 4.20 19.23 22.25
C GLY A 130 4.47 18.92 23.72
N LEU A 131 3.66 18.05 24.35
CA LEU A 131 3.85 17.60 25.73
C LEU A 131 5.15 16.81 25.92
N TYR A 132 5.48 15.90 25.01
CA TYR A 132 6.73 15.13 25.03
C TYR A 132 7.95 16.05 24.98
N LEU A 133 7.98 16.99 24.03
CA LEU A 133 9.07 17.95 23.91
C LEU A 133 9.14 18.87 25.15
N ALA A 134 8.02 19.37 25.64
CA ALA A 134 7.98 20.20 26.85
C ALA A 134 8.46 19.46 28.11
N THR A 135 8.18 18.15 28.22
CA THR A 135 8.65 17.28 29.32
C THR A 135 10.16 17.08 29.25
N ASN A 136 10.71 16.86 28.04
CA ASN A 136 12.17 16.69 27.86
C ASN A 136 12.95 18.01 27.99
N ILE A 137 12.29 19.18 27.92
CA ILE A 137 12.91 20.50 28.17
C ILE A 137 12.79 20.91 29.66
N ASN A 138 11.69 20.59 30.33
CA ASN A 138 11.41 20.97 31.72
C ASN A 138 11.09 19.73 32.58
N PRO A 139 12.07 18.84 32.83
CA PRO A 139 11.82 17.54 33.49
C PRO A 139 11.29 17.68 34.93
N ASP A 140 11.67 18.73 35.64
CA ASP A 140 11.25 18.98 37.04
C ASP A 140 9.75 19.29 37.19
N ASN A 141 9.05 19.58 36.09
CA ASN A 141 7.64 19.92 36.10
C ASN A 141 6.75 18.68 36.18
N THR A 142 6.66 18.11 37.39
CA THR A 142 5.86 16.92 37.73
C THR A 142 4.40 16.99 37.23
N ARG A 143 3.78 18.18 37.24
CA ARG A 143 2.42 18.39 36.71
C ARG A 143 2.37 18.17 35.20
N LEU A 144 3.38 18.63 34.47
CA LEU A 144 3.48 18.46 33.03
C LEU A 144 3.80 17.00 32.65
N THR A 145 4.66 16.32 33.41
CA THR A 145 4.88 14.86 33.30
C THR A 145 3.59 14.06 33.49
N TYR A 146 2.77 14.42 34.50
CA TYR A 146 1.48 13.76 34.75
C TYR A 146 0.50 13.97 33.58
N ILE A 147 0.41 15.21 33.06
CA ILE A 147 -0.43 15.51 31.88
C ILE A 147 0.04 14.70 30.66
N PHE A 148 1.35 14.60 30.42
CA PHE A 148 1.90 13.77 29.34
C PHE A 148 1.49 12.30 29.48
N SER A 149 1.69 11.68 30.64
CA SER A 149 1.37 10.26 30.88
C SER A 149 -0.14 9.94 30.72
N VAL A 150 -1.02 10.85 31.15
CA VAL A 150 -2.47 10.70 30.90
C VAL A 150 -2.80 10.87 29.42
N TYR A 151 -2.15 11.81 28.73
CA TYR A 151 -2.43 12.09 27.33
C TYR A 151 -1.92 10.97 26.39
N GLU A 152 -0.77 10.36 26.67
CA GLU A 152 -0.24 9.24 25.87
C GLU A 152 -1.22 8.06 25.86
N LYS A 153 -1.75 7.68 27.03
CA LYS A 153 -2.75 6.60 27.17
C LYS A 153 -4.02 6.87 26.36
N VAL A 154 -4.51 8.11 26.39
CA VAL A 154 -5.67 8.56 25.57
C VAL A 154 -5.34 8.54 24.08
N GLN A 155 -4.15 9.02 23.70
CA GLN A 155 -3.68 9.06 22.32
C GLN A 155 -3.47 7.66 21.73
N LEU A 156 -2.90 6.71 22.47
CA LEU A 156 -2.73 5.34 22.01
C LEU A 156 -4.09 4.64 21.87
N THR A 157 -4.98 4.81 22.84
CA THR A 157 -6.37 4.33 22.77
C THR A 157 -7.08 4.87 21.53
N GLY A 158 -6.92 6.16 21.22
CA GLY A 158 -7.50 6.79 20.02
C GLY A 158 -6.98 6.19 18.71
N PHE A 159 -5.68 5.88 18.62
CA PHE A 159 -5.12 5.21 17.44
C PHE A 159 -5.54 3.75 17.32
N SER A 160 -5.56 2.97 18.41
CA SER A 160 -6.06 1.58 18.36
C SER A 160 -7.54 1.52 17.96
N VAL A 161 -8.38 2.43 18.46
CA VAL A 161 -9.79 2.55 18.02
C VAL A 161 -9.86 2.90 16.52
N GLN A 162 -9.01 3.80 16.03
CA GLN A 162 -8.93 4.12 14.60
C GLN A 162 -8.53 2.90 13.75
N GLU A 163 -7.49 2.16 14.17
CA GLU A 163 -7.02 0.95 13.48
C GLU A 163 -8.09 -0.15 13.47
N TRP A 164 -8.76 -0.40 14.60
CA TRP A 164 -9.89 -1.33 14.69
C TRP A 164 -11.08 -0.93 13.81
N VAL A 165 -11.41 0.36 13.72
CA VAL A 165 -12.44 0.85 12.79
C VAL A 165 -12.04 0.57 11.35
N ILE A 166 -10.80 0.87 10.94
CA ILE A 166 -10.36 0.63 9.55
C ILE A 166 -10.29 -0.87 9.25
N ALA A 167 -9.77 -1.68 10.16
CA ALA A 167 -9.68 -3.14 10.02
C ALA A 167 -11.06 -3.80 9.97
N GLY A 168 -12.01 -3.39 10.82
CA GLY A 168 -13.40 -3.85 10.78
C GLY A 168 -14.12 -3.47 9.48
N LEU A 169 -13.90 -2.25 8.99
CA LEU A 169 -14.43 -1.81 7.69
C LEU A 169 -13.80 -2.59 6.52
N TYR A 170 -12.52 -2.96 6.60
CA TYR A 170 -11.85 -3.80 5.62
C TYR A 170 -12.38 -5.24 5.63
N ILE A 171 -12.50 -5.86 6.81
CA ILE A 171 -13.04 -7.22 6.98
C ILE A 171 -14.48 -7.28 6.46
N TRP A 172 -15.32 -6.27 6.73
CA TRP A 172 -16.67 -6.18 6.18
C TRP A 172 -16.67 -6.05 4.65
N GLY A 173 -15.85 -5.14 4.09
CA GLY A 173 -15.73 -4.93 2.66
C GLY A 173 -15.27 -6.21 1.93
N ALA A 174 -14.24 -6.86 2.46
CA ALA A 174 -13.76 -8.15 2.00
C ALA A 174 -14.87 -9.20 2.08
N TYR A 175 -15.53 -9.40 3.23
CA TYR A 175 -16.61 -10.38 3.35
C TYR A 175 -17.75 -10.13 2.33
N SER A 176 -18.14 -8.86 2.12
CA SER A 176 -19.18 -8.49 1.15
C SER A 176 -18.77 -8.80 -0.30
N ALA A 177 -17.54 -8.46 -0.71
CA ALA A 177 -17.03 -8.74 -2.05
C ALA A 177 -16.80 -10.25 -2.30
N LEU A 178 -16.48 -10.99 -1.24
CA LEU A 178 -16.05 -12.38 -1.33
C LEU A 178 -17.18 -13.39 -1.06
N ASN A 179 -18.28 -13.02 -0.40
CA ASN A 179 -19.48 -13.86 -0.22
C ASN A 179 -20.04 -14.45 -1.55
N PRO A 180 -20.23 -13.69 -2.65
CA PRO A 180 -20.63 -14.29 -3.93
C PRO A 180 -19.56 -15.24 -4.48
N ILE A 181 -18.28 -14.88 -4.38
CA ILE A 181 -17.15 -15.67 -4.86
C ILE A 181 -17.04 -17.01 -4.10
N LEU A 182 -17.25 -16.99 -2.77
CA LEU A 182 -17.26 -18.15 -1.88
C LEU A 182 -18.35 -19.18 -2.23
N LYS A 183 -19.45 -18.75 -2.86
CA LYS A 183 -20.54 -19.65 -3.29
C LYS A 183 -20.20 -20.42 -4.58
N PHE A 184 -19.30 -19.90 -5.42
CA PHE A 184 -18.94 -20.50 -6.72
C PHE A 184 -17.51 -21.08 -6.78
N LYS A 185 -16.59 -20.70 -5.89
CA LYS A 185 -15.20 -21.19 -5.88
C LYS A 185 -14.91 -22.28 -4.83
N GLY A 186 -13.86 -23.05 -5.10
CA GLY A 186 -13.57 -24.33 -4.46
C GLY A 186 -12.82 -24.24 -3.12
N PRO A 187 -12.48 -25.40 -2.51
CA PRO A 187 -11.84 -25.45 -1.20
C PRO A 187 -10.48 -24.75 -1.12
N ARG A 188 -9.77 -24.58 -2.25
CA ARG A 188 -8.44 -23.95 -2.30
C ARG A 188 -8.53 -22.43 -2.17
N GLU A 189 -9.41 -21.76 -2.89
CA GLU A 189 -9.60 -20.31 -2.73
C GLU A 189 -10.16 -19.93 -1.35
N ARG A 190 -11.01 -20.80 -0.77
CA ARG A 190 -11.47 -20.67 0.62
C ARG A 190 -10.33 -20.67 1.66
N LYS A 191 -9.21 -21.36 1.41
CA LYS A 191 -8.02 -21.31 2.28
C LYS A 191 -7.33 -19.95 2.19
N VAL A 192 -7.06 -19.46 0.97
CA VAL A 192 -6.43 -18.15 0.73
C VAL A 192 -7.22 -17.04 1.42
N LEU A 193 -8.55 -17.09 1.34
CA LEU A 193 -9.42 -16.14 2.02
C LEU A 193 -9.28 -16.16 3.54
N ARG A 194 -9.16 -17.35 4.13
CA ARG A 194 -8.99 -17.53 5.57
C ARG A 194 -7.66 -16.94 6.06
N TYR A 195 -6.58 -17.06 5.28
CA TYR A 195 -5.32 -16.37 5.57
C TYR A 195 -5.47 -14.84 5.54
N LEU A 196 -6.21 -14.30 4.56
CA LEU A 196 -6.47 -12.85 4.46
C LEU A 196 -7.16 -12.31 5.73
N VAL A 197 -8.19 -13.01 6.20
CA VAL A 197 -8.91 -12.63 7.45
C VAL A 197 -8.04 -12.84 8.68
N LEU A 198 -7.32 -13.97 8.77
CA LEU A 198 -6.44 -14.30 9.90
C LEU A 198 -5.35 -13.24 10.10
N VAL A 199 -4.73 -12.73 9.03
CA VAL A 199 -3.69 -11.70 9.14
C VAL A 199 -4.27 -10.38 9.66
N ASN A 200 -5.48 -9.98 9.23
CA ASN A 200 -6.12 -8.77 9.76
C ASN A 200 -6.56 -8.95 11.23
N LEU A 201 -6.90 -10.17 11.66
CA LEU A 201 -7.14 -10.49 13.07
C LEU A 201 -5.85 -10.37 13.91
N ILE A 202 -4.70 -10.79 13.36
CA ILE A 202 -3.39 -10.66 14.03
C ILE A 202 -3.04 -9.18 14.22
N VAL A 203 -3.27 -8.31 13.22
CA VAL A 203 -3.07 -6.85 13.37
C VAL A 203 -3.92 -6.28 14.52
N ILE A 204 -5.21 -6.62 14.58
CA ILE A 204 -6.11 -6.20 15.67
C ILE A 204 -5.60 -6.69 17.05
N ALA A 205 -5.07 -7.91 17.14
CA ALA A 205 -4.49 -8.43 18.38
C ALA A 205 -3.20 -7.69 18.78
N MET A 206 -2.39 -7.26 17.81
CA MET A 206 -1.18 -6.45 18.05
C MET A 206 -1.51 -5.01 18.46
N ASP A 207 -2.63 -4.44 18.03
CA ASP A 207 -3.16 -3.19 18.58
C ASP A 207 -3.50 -3.35 20.07
N GLY A 208 -4.17 -4.46 20.42
CA GLY A 208 -4.51 -4.80 21.80
C GLY A 208 -3.29 -5.01 22.70
N SER A 209 -2.20 -5.59 22.19
CA SER A 209 -0.97 -5.78 22.96
C SER A 209 -0.17 -4.47 23.15
N LEU A 210 -0.31 -3.49 22.25
CA LEU A 210 0.20 -2.13 22.49
C LEU A 210 -0.54 -1.44 23.63
N LEU A 211 -1.88 -1.50 23.64
CA LEU A 211 -2.67 -0.96 24.75
C LEU A 211 -2.34 -1.66 26.07
N LEU A 212 -2.22 -2.98 26.08
CA LEU A 212 -1.88 -3.72 27.30
C LEU A 212 -0.49 -3.33 27.84
N THR A 213 0.50 -3.17 26.95
CA THR A 213 1.86 -2.73 27.34
C THR A 213 1.86 -1.31 27.89
N GLU A 214 1.06 -0.40 27.33
CA GLU A 214 0.88 0.97 27.81
C GLU A 214 0.32 1.04 29.25
N PHE A 215 -0.62 0.16 29.60
CA PHE A 215 -1.12 0.08 30.98
C PHE A 215 -0.13 -0.56 31.97
N THR A 216 1.11 -0.88 31.57
CA THR A 216 2.20 -1.30 32.47
C THR A 216 3.14 -0.16 32.90
N ASP A 217 2.90 1.08 32.45
CA ASP A 217 3.65 2.30 32.85
C ASP A 217 5.18 2.29 32.58
N ASN A 218 5.67 1.35 31.75
CA ASN A 218 7.10 1.14 31.50
C ASN A 218 7.55 1.75 30.15
N PHE A 219 7.57 3.09 30.09
CA PHE A 219 7.75 3.92 28.88
C PHE A 219 8.89 3.49 27.94
N GLU A 220 10.08 3.16 28.47
CA GLU A 220 11.25 2.73 27.69
C GLU A 220 10.99 1.47 26.85
N ILE A 221 10.40 0.45 27.49
CA ILE A 221 10.08 -0.83 26.85
C ILE A 221 8.84 -0.67 25.96
N GLN A 222 7.85 0.12 26.41
CA GLN A 222 6.65 0.45 25.66
C GLN A 222 7.00 1.13 24.31
N THR A 223 7.93 2.10 24.30
CA THR A 223 8.33 2.85 23.10
C THR A 223 9.15 2.01 22.12
N THR A 224 10.00 1.11 22.62
CA THR A 224 10.75 0.18 21.77
C THR A 224 9.86 -0.95 21.23
N TYR A 225 8.99 -1.52 22.06
CA TYR A 225 7.98 -2.51 21.66
C TYR A 225 7.00 -1.97 20.61
N LYS A 226 6.55 -0.71 20.76
CA LYS A 226 5.77 0.05 19.77
C LYS A 226 6.44 -0.04 18.38
N THR A 227 7.74 0.24 18.31
CA THR A 227 8.54 0.17 17.07
C THR A 227 8.61 -1.25 16.47
N VAL A 228 8.67 -2.29 17.30
CA VAL A 228 8.65 -3.70 16.83
C VAL A 228 7.29 -4.04 16.24
N VAL A 229 6.20 -3.71 16.95
CA VAL A 229 4.82 -3.97 16.48
C VAL A 229 4.55 -3.28 15.15
N TYR A 230 4.86 -1.99 15.01
CA TYR A 230 4.68 -1.28 13.74
C TYR A 230 5.49 -1.90 12.58
N SER A 231 6.69 -2.44 12.84
CA SER A 231 7.46 -3.17 11.82
C SER A 231 6.79 -4.47 11.36
N ILE A 232 6.22 -5.24 12.29
CA ILE A 232 5.53 -6.50 11.99
C ILE A 232 4.19 -6.22 11.30
N LYS A 233 3.42 -5.22 11.76
CA LYS A 233 2.20 -4.75 11.09
C LYS A 233 2.50 -4.45 9.61
N LEU A 234 3.52 -3.65 9.32
CA LEU A 234 3.88 -3.26 7.95
C LEU A 234 4.30 -4.47 7.09
N LYS A 235 4.96 -5.48 7.69
CA LYS A 235 5.27 -6.77 7.04
C LYS A 235 4.00 -7.56 6.67
N LEU A 236 3.02 -7.59 7.58
CA LEU A 236 1.72 -8.23 7.37
C LEU A 236 0.89 -7.51 6.30
N GLU A 237 0.89 -6.17 6.29
CA GLU A 237 0.26 -5.34 5.23
C GLU A 237 0.81 -5.69 3.84
N PHE A 238 2.15 -5.75 3.72
CA PHE A 238 2.82 -6.10 2.47
C PHE A 238 2.49 -7.54 2.02
N TYR A 239 2.44 -8.50 2.94
CA TYR A 239 2.00 -9.87 2.62
C TYR A 239 0.55 -9.91 2.09
N VAL A 240 -0.37 -9.21 2.76
CA VAL A 240 -1.80 -9.18 2.40
C VAL A 240 -2.03 -8.55 1.02
N LEU A 241 -1.34 -7.47 0.66
CA LEU A 241 -1.42 -6.89 -0.69
C LEU A 241 -1.02 -7.92 -1.75
N ASN A 242 0.12 -8.59 -1.57
CA ASN A 242 0.63 -9.56 -2.53
C ASN A 242 -0.35 -10.71 -2.76
N GLN A 243 -1.01 -11.17 -1.70
CA GLN A 243 -2.04 -12.20 -1.80
C GLN A 243 -3.31 -11.69 -2.51
N LEU A 244 -3.73 -10.44 -2.28
CA LEU A 244 -4.90 -9.84 -2.92
C LEU A 244 -4.71 -9.65 -4.43
N VAL A 245 -3.56 -9.10 -4.85
CA VAL A 245 -3.21 -8.89 -6.27
C VAL A 245 -3.19 -10.22 -7.04
N PHE A 246 -2.66 -11.29 -6.43
CA PHE A 246 -2.63 -12.63 -7.03
C PHE A 246 -4.04 -13.17 -7.35
N ILE A 247 -5.01 -12.96 -6.45
CA ILE A 247 -6.42 -13.39 -6.63
C ILE A 247 -7.08 -12.62 -7.78
N ILE A 248 -6.87 -11.29 -7.84
CA ILE A 248 -7.51 -10.40 -8.82
C ILE A 248 -7.00 -10.67 -10.24
N HIS A 249 -5.69 -10.91 -10.42
CA HIS A 249 -5.12 -11.19 -11.73
C HIS A 249 -5.29 -12.65 -12.21
N ASN A 250 -5.59 -13.60 -11.31
CA ASN A 250 -5.79 -15.01 -11.67
C ASN A 250 -7.18 -15.53 -11.27
N PRO A 251 -8.29 -14.95 -11.77
CA PRO A 251 -9.64 -15.43 -11.45
C PRO A 251 -9.87 -16.88 -11.91
N THR A 252 -9.11 -17.36 -12.90
CA THR A 252 -9.38 -18.65 -13.59
C THR A 252 -8.30 -19.73 -13.40
N SER A 253 -7.09 -19.44 -12.88
CA SER A 253 -6.02 -20.45 -12.68
C SER A 253 -4.98 -20.08 -11.61
N PRO A 254 -5.09 -20.58 -10.36
CA PRO A 254 -4.02 -20.49 -9.36
C PRO A 254 -3.23 -21.81 -9.25
N THR A 255 -2.31 -22.05 -10.19
CA THR A 255 -1.32 -23.14 -10.08
C THR A 255 -0.26 -22.77 -9.05
N PHE A 256 -0.58 -22.95 -7.77
CA PHE A 256 0.36 -22.81 -6.66
C PHE A 256 1.43 -23.91 -6.77
N ARG A 257 2.58 -23.59 -7.35
CA ARG A 257 3.81 -24.38 -7.16
C ARG A 257 4.35 -24.07 -5.78
N THR A 258 4.18 -25.01 -4.85
CA THR A 258 5.08 -25.13 -3.70
C THR A 258 6.52 -25.28 -4.22
N PRO A 259 7.54 -24.71 -3.56
CA PRO A 259 8.92 -25.14 -3.80
C PRO A 259 9.08 -26.55 -3.22
N GLN A 260 8.87 -27.57 -4.05
CA GLN A 260 9.30 -28.93 -3.74
C GLN A 260 10.74 -29.16 -4.21
N GLU A 261 11.41 -30.07 -3.52
CA GLU A 261 12.75 -30.59 -3.78
C GLU A 261 13.08 -30.85 -5.25
N SER A 262 14.38 -30.76 -5.54
CA SER A 262 14.95 -30.96 -6.86
C SER A 262 14.90 -32.43 -7.29
N GLU A 263 13.90 -32.79 -8.09
CA GLU A 263 13.89 -34.00 -8.91
C GLU A 263 14.63 -33.72 -10.25
N PRO A 264 15.53 -34.62 -10.72
CA PRO A 264 16.47 -34.29 -11.79
C PRO A 264 15.84 -34.18 -13.19
N ALA A 265 16.50 -33.45 -14.09
CA ALA A 265 16.03 -33.23 -15.45
C ALA A 265 16.08 -34.51 -16.30
N PRO A 266 15.09 -34.76 -17.19
CA PRO A 266 15.10 -35.90 -18.11
C PRO A 266 16.21 -35.76 -19.16
N SER A 267 16.77 -36.90 -19.59
CA SER A 267 17.84 -37.00 -20.58
C SER A 267 17.37 -36.67 -22.01
N THR A 268 18.34 -36.41 -22.88
CA THR A 268 18.13 -35.68 -24.15
C THR A 268 17.48 -36.48 -25.30
N GLU A 269 17.11 -37.75 -25.09
CA GLU A 269 16.78 -38.69 -26.18
C GLU A 269 15.30 -38.66 -26.63
N ASP A 270 14.33 -38.49 -25.72
CA ASP A 270 12.88 -38.51 -26.00
C ASP A 270 12.40 -37.44 -27.01
N ARG A 271 13.24 -36.43 -27.29
CA ARG A 271 12.93 -35.34 -28.22
C ARG A 271 12.93 -35.80 -29.69
N ALA A 272 13.60 -36.92 -30.02
CA ALA A 272 13.68 -37.43 -31.39
C ALA A 272 12.40 -38.13 -31.87
N GLU A 273 11.82 -39.03 -31.04
CA GLU A 273 10.59 -39.75 -31.40
C GLU A 273 9.39 -38.80 -31.54
N SER A 274 9.23 -37.90 -30.57
CA SER A 274 8.10 -36.94 -30.51
C SER A 274 7.96 -36.12 -31.80
N VAL A 275 9.06 -35.61 -32.36
CA VAL A 275 9.06 -34.86 -33.62
C VAL A 275 8.72 -35.76 -34.81
N THR A 276 9.22 -37.00 -34.80
CA THR A 276 9.03 -37.98 -35.87
C THR A 276 7.57 -38.42 -35.98
N VAL A 277 6.90 -38.67 -34.86
CA VAL A 277 5.46 -39.04 -34.82
C VAL A 277 4.59 -37.90 -35.39
N ILE A 278 4.86 -36.65 -34.99
CA ILE A 278 4.11 -35.47 -35.46
C ILE A 278 4.30 -35.26 -36.98
N ALA A 279 5.52 -35.41 -37.50
CA ALA A 279 5.78 -35.32 -38.94
C ALA A 279 5.04 -36.42 -39.74
N LYS A 280 5.08 -37.66 -39.25
CA LYS A 280 4.45 -38.84 -39.90
C LYS A 280 2.92 -38.73 -39.93
N ALA A 281 2.31 -38.13 -38.90
CA ALA A 281 0.88 -37.81 -38.89
C ALA A 281 0.52 -36.72 -39.92
N ARG A 282 1.34 -35.66 -40.04
CA ARG A 282 1.08 -34.54 -40.95
C ARG A 282 1.13 -34.95 -42.43
N MET A 283 2.07 -35.82 -42.81
CA MET A 283 2.16 -36.39 -44.16
C MET A 283 0.89 -37.16 -44.56
N ARG A 284 0.38 -38.04 -43.68
CA ARG A 284 -0.85 -38.83 -43.93
C ARG A 284 -2.08 -37.96 -44.17
N SER A 285 -2.14 -36.75 -43.58
CA SER A 285 -3.22 -35.80 -43.81
C SER A 285 -3.15 -35.07 -45.16
N CYS A 286 -1.97 -34.96 -45.78
CA CYS A 286 -1.84 -34.43 -47.14
C CYS A 286 -2.24 -35.50 -48.19
N GLU A 287 -1.77 -36.74 -48.01
CA GLU A 287 -2.10 -37.87 -48.88
C GLU A 287 -3.63 -38.02 -49.04
N LYS A 288 -4.36 -38.01 -47.90
CA LYS A 288 -5.82 -38.17 -47.89
C LYS A 288 -6.58 -37.01 -48.55
N LYS A 289 -6.01 -35.81 -48.63
CA LYS A 289 -6.60 -34.70 -49.42
C LYS A 289 -6.37 -34.86 -50.92
N ARG A 290 -5.24 -35.44 -51.34
CA ARG A 290 -4.86 -35.56 -52.76
C ARG A 290 -5.66 -36.61 -53.54
N HIS A 291 -6.32 -37.53 -52.84
CA HIS A 291 -7.16 -38.58 -53.43
C HIS A 291 -8.65 -38.24 -53.58
N HIS A 292 -9.12 -37.12 -53.03
CA HIS A 292 -10.56 -36.79 -53.00
C HIS A 292 -11.03 -35.88 -54.15
N ASP A 293 -10.11 -35.41 -55.00
CA ASP A 293 -10.34 -34.36 -56.01
C ASP A 293 -9.98 -34.86 -57.43
N LYS A 294 -10.72 -35.87 -57.89
CA LYS A 294 -10.73 -36.35 -59.29
C LYS A 294 -12.14 -36.81 -59.69
N GLY A 295 -12.88 -35.92 -60.36
CA GLY A 295 -14.12 -36.20 -61.11
C GLY A 295 -14.00 -35.66 -62.55
N PRO A 296 -14.78 -36.17 -63.53
CA PRO A 296 -14.46 -36.00 -64.95
C PRO A 296 -15.08 -34.78 -65.64
N THR A 297 -14.36 -34.28 -66.65
CA THR A 297 -14.81 -33.47 -67.81
C THR A 297 -15.37 -34.39 -68.93
N PRO A 298 -16.00 -33.91 -70.03
CA PRO A 298 -16.15 -32.54 -70.55
C PRO A 298 -17.65 -32.09 -70.63
N ASP A 299 -18.14 -31.00 -71.24
CA ASP A 299 -17.85 -30.40 -72.56
C ASP A 299 -18.21 -28.90 -72.73
N GLY A 300 -17.58 -28.27 -73.73
CA GLY A 300 -18.14 -27.23 -74.63
C GLY A 300 -18.72 -25.92 -74.09
N HIS A 301 -17.92 -24.83 -74.05
CA HIS A 301 -17.97 -23.76 -75.08
C HIS A 301 -17.01 -22.55 -74.85
N ALA A 302 -16.64 -21.92 -75.97
CA ALA A 302 -16.20 -20.52 -76.22
C ALA A 302 -16.53 -19.43 -75.16
N ARG A 303 -15.80 -18.31 -74.99
CA ARG A 303 -14.67 -17.63 -75.72
C ARG A 303 -13.91 -16.64 -74.74
N PRO A 304 -12.88 -15.84 -75.13
CA PRO A 304 -11.74 -15.50 -74.24
C PRO A 304 -11.32 -13.99 -74.16
N TYR A 305 -10.11 -13.74 -73.62
CA TYR A 305 -9.35 -12.46 -73.55
C TYR A 305 -9.88 -11.39 -72.54
N VAL A 306 -9.12 -10.40 -72.05
CA VAL A 306 -7.79 -9.84 -72.40
C VAL A 306 -6.86 -9.75 -71.16
N ASN A 307 -5.55 -9.57 -71.35
CA ASN A 307 -4.52 -9.48 -70.31
C ASN A 307 -3.66 -8.19 -70.48
N SER A 308 -3.62 -7.26 -69.50
CA SER A 308 -2.62 -6.17 -69.40
C SER A 308 -2.77 -5.31 -68.11
N THR A 309 -1.88 -4.38 -67.75
CA THR A 309 -0.42 -4.48 -67.40
C THR A 309 0.14 -3.08 -67.09
N LEU A 310 0.82 -2.91 -65.94
CA LEU A 310 1.74 -1.81 -65.51
C LEU A 310 1.27 -0.31 -65.44
N ARG A 311 1.31 0.21 -64.19
CA ARG A 311 2.09 1.37 -63.66
C ARG A 311 2.00 2.84 -64.18
N HIS A 312 2.11 3.71 -63.16
CA HIS A 312 2.88 4.98 -63.02
C HIS A 312 2.17 6.36 -63.19
N PHE A 313 2.31 7.16 -62.12
CA PHE A 313 2.26 8.64 -62.03
C PHE A 313 0.85 9.26 -62.31
N ASP A 314 0.51 10.48 -61.84
CA ASP A 314 1.32 11.53 -61.23
C ASP A 314 0.60 12.30 -60.09
N THR A 315 1.28 13.26 -59.44
CA THR A 315 0.74 14.17 -58.40
C THR A 315 -0.01 15.38 -58.98
N HIS A 316 -0.96 15.99 -58.22
CA HIS A 316 -1.01 17.47 -58.06
C HIS A 316 -2.06 18.03 -57.06
N SER A 317 -1.69 19.16 -56.43
CA SER A 317 -2.51 20.33 -55.99
C SER A 317 -3.48 20.33 -54.80
N GLU A 318 -3.16 21.24 -53.87
CA GLU A 318 -3.96 21.99 -52.86
C GLU A 318 -4.96 23.01 -53.51
N PRO A 319 -5.82 23.82 -52.80
CA PRO A 319 -5.63 24.36 -51.43
C PRO A 319 -6.85 24.54 -50.48
N ASP A 320 -6.54 24.92 -49.23
CA ASP A 320 -7.46 25.52 -48.23
C ASP A 320 -7.92 26.96 -48.61
N PRO A 321 -9.02 27.47 -48.01
CA PRO A 321 -8.84 28.54 -47.01
C PRO A 321 -9.86 28.58 -45.85
N TRP A 322 -9.44 29.02 -44.65
CA TRP A 322 -9.84 30.33 -44.03
C TRP A 322 -9.37 30.51 -42.57
N LEU A 323 -8.64 31.60 -42.32
CA LEU A 323 -8.18 32.16 -41.03
C LEU A 323 -9.15 33.26 -40.52
N SER A 324 -9.17 33.75 -39.26
CA SER A 324 -8.50 33.31 -38.00
C SER A 324 -9.42 33.46 -36.75
N SER A 325 -9.38 34.40 -35.78
CA SER A 325 -8.60 35.65 -35.51
C SER A 325 -8.55 36.00 -33.99
N SER A 326 -8.30 37.27 -33.62
CA SER A 326 -8.10 37.80 -32.23
C SER A 326 -9.16 38.89 -31.88
N SER A 327 -9.19 39.68 -30.76
CA SER A 327 -8.27 40.01 -29.65
C SER A 327 -8.98 40.91 -28.59
N SER A 328 -8.49 40.91 -27.32
CA SER A 328 -8.59 42.00 -26.28
C SER A 328 -10.02 42.51 -25.87
N SER A 329 -10.28 43.27 -24.79
CA SER A 329 -9.47 44.08 -23.85
C SER A 329 -10.16 44.27 -22.46
N SER A 330 -9.66 45.19 -21.63
CA SER A 330 -9.97 45.45 -20.20
C SER A 330 -11.24 46.25 -19.86
N SER A 331 -11.77 46.12 -18.62
CA SER A 331 -11.95 47.27 -17.67
C SER A 331 -12.60 46.87 -16.31
N THR A 332 -12.69 47.83 -15.38
CA THR A 332 -13.03 47.67 -13.95
C THR A 332 -14.47 48.11 -13.60
N SER A 333 -15.06 47.54 -12.54
CA SER A 333 -15.87 48.29 -11.55
C SER A 333 -16.38 47.45 -10.36
N SER A 334 -16.79 48.15 -9.31
CA SER A 334 -17.46 47.74 -8.06
C SER A 334 -17.99 49.05 -7.42
N PRO A 335 -19.02 49.10 -6.54
CA PRO A 335 -19.20 48.15 -5.44
C PRO A 335 -20.67 47.87 -4.96
N SER A 336 -20.75 47.17 -3.82
CA SER A 336 -21.66 47.44 -2.68
C SER A 336 -22.86 46.52 -2.39
N SER A 337 -23.30 46.60 -1.12
CA SER A 337 -24.39 45.87 -0.44
C SER A 337 -24.15 44.38 -0.15
N ALA A 338 -24.63 43.94 1.01
CA ALA A 338 -24.23 42.70 1.67
C ALA A 338 -25.38 41.70 1.80
N ASN A 339 -25.04 40.42 2.01
CA ASN A 339 -25.80 39.60 2.97
C ASN A 339 -24.90 38.54 3.64
N SER A 340 -25.31 38.06 4.82
CA SER A 340 -24.43 37.38 5.79
C SER A 340 -24.77 35.90 6.01
N SER A 341 -23.98 34.97 5.46
CA SER A 341 -24.17 33.51 5.68
C SER A 341 -22.95 32.62 5.35
N SER A 342 -21.71 33.05 5.67
CA SER A 342 -20.49 32.52 5.02
C SER A 342 -19.31 32.09 5.91
N ARG A 343 -19.52 31.70 7.19
CA ARG A 343 -18.41 31.25 8.08
C ARG A 343 -18.34 29.75 8.45
N THR A 344 -19.35 28.94 8.16
CA THR A 344 -19.35 27.49 8.47
C THR A 344 -18.85 26.59 7.33
N VAL A 345 -18.79 27.09 6.09
CA VAL A 345 -18.46 26.31 4.87
C VAL A 345 -16.95 26.28 4.56
N SER A 346 -16.15 27.09 5.25
CA SER A 346 -14.71 27.25 4.97
C SER A 346 -13.88 26.02 5.34
N TRP A 347 -14.16 25.37 6.47
CA TRP A 347 -13.39 24.22 6.97
C TRP A 347 -13.56 22.98 6.10
N THR A 348 -14.80 22.59 5.80
CA THR A 348 -15.08 21.42 4.92
C THR A 348 -14.50 21.61 3.52
N ARG A 349 -14.51 22.82 2.94
CA ARG A 349 -13.83 23.10 1.67
C ARG A 349 -12.30 23.05 1.77
N ARG A 350 -11.70 23.50 2.87
CA ARG A 350 -10.24 23.41 3.09
C ARG A 350 -9.78 21.97 3.31
N CYS A 351 -10.52 21.16 4.06
CA CYS A 351 -10.25 19.73 4.21
C CYS A 351 -10.44 18.97 2.88
N ALA A 352 -11.45 19.32 2.08
CA ALA A 352 -11.63 18.75 0.73
C ALA A 352 -10.50 19.14 -0.24
N LEU A 353 -9.97 20.36 -0.15
CA LEU A 353 -8.79 20.78 -0.91
C LEU A 353 -7.53 20.03 -0.48
N LEU A 354 -7.29 19.85 0.82
CA LEU A 354 -6.18 19.02 1.32
C LEU A 354 -6.32 17.56 0.87
N ALA A 355 -7.52 16.97 0.94
CA ALA A 355 -7.78 15.63 0.41
C ALA A 355 -7.57 15.54 -1.11
N SER A 356 -7.86 16.60 -1.87
CA SER A 356 -7.63 16.66 -3.32
C SER A 356 -6.16 16.92 -3.69
N LEU A 357 -5.37 17.51 -2.80
CA LEU A 357 -3.91 17.64 -2.93
C LEU A 357 -3.17 16.35 -2.54
N LEU A 358 -3.83 15.45 -1.80
CA LEU A 358 -3.32 14.12 -1.43
C LEU A 358 -3.64 13.02 -2.45
N ASN A 359 -4.15 13.35 -3.64
CA ASN A 359 -4.39 12.39 -4.74
C ASN A 359 -3.10 12.15 -5.55
N LEU A 360 -2.14 11.43 -4.95
CA LEU A 360 -0.92 10.87 -5.56
C LEU A 360 -0.70 9.44 -5.05
#